data_AF-A0A2S9J4D7-F1
#
_entry.id   AF-A0A2S9J4D7-F1
#
_cell.length_a   1.000
_cell.length_b   1.000
_cell.length_c   1.000
_cell.angle_alpha   90.00
_cell.angle_beta   90.00
_cell.angle_gamma   90.00
#
_symmetry.space_group_name_H-M   'P 1'
#
loop_
_entity.id
_entity.type
_entity.pdbx_description
1 polymer ?
#
loop_
_entity_poly.entity_id
_entity_poly.type
_entity_poly.pdbx_seq_one_letter_code
_entity_poly.pdbx_strand_id
1 'polypeptide(L)'
;MKKPVFLLYAFVIALLFNLKVWDADILARLKSHNLIPLLLITIAGFWAYAIWIGRQYGRLLRKQHNIGLETETIPLSYRHQLGYILWAIVPVVIVHMAFIWCVASIVPNTQAVVFAYMRDYLPVFVLVVGGYTGLLLFRPEYALENSFPQKVVEIKEVLPPDIDERVGLYTLFQHLMKQQGLGPVFDYTDGLSVRFFDIALIKTHSKEYYVYLNDGDKLRADDILKELKARGLDRWMIKISKYYCINMLLVAYPIEKPRSHVELTRTIYSRMVQKIPAEDLDKMCKIGPVMKDAVENFLADNDGMKYEGWDSFIPLR
;
A
#
# COMPACT_ATOMS: atom_id res chain seq x y z
N MET A 1 -7.54 19.44 -13.85
CA MET A 1 -8.90 20.06 -13.97
C MET A 1 -9.88 19.77 -12.81
N LYS A 2 -9.50 19.23 -11.64
CA LYS A 2 -10.48 18.66 -10.66
C LYS A 2 -10.72 19.43 -9.34
N LYS A 3 -9.76 20.24 -8.89
CA LYS A 3 -9.87 21.09 -7.68
C LYS A 3 -11.02 22.13 -7.72
N PRO A 4 -11.27 22.84 -8.84
CA PRO A 4 -12.33 23.85 -8.85
C PRO A 4 -13.74 23.24 -8.76
N VAL A 5 -13.95 22.05 -9.32
CA VAL A 5 -15.24 21.34 -9.25
C VAL A 5 -15.52 20.85 -7.83
N PHE A 6 -14.51 20.28 -7.15
CA PHE A 6 -14.66 19.89 -5.75
C PHE A 6 -14.88 21.10 -4.83
N LEU A 7 -14.19 22.21 -5.09
CA LEU A 7 -14.34 23.43 -4.32
C LEU A 7 -15.75 24.03 -4.48
N LEU A 8 -16.30 24.00 -5.70
CA LEU A 8 -17.70 24.39 -5.96
C LEU A 8 -18.68 23.46 -5.22
N TYR A 9 -18.44 22.16 -5.24
CA TYR A 9 -19.28 21.18 -4.54
C TYR A 9 -19.23 21.37 -3.01
N ALA A 10 -18.02 21.51 -2.45
CA ALA A 10 -17.82 21.78 -1.02
C ALA A 10 -18.43 23.12 -0.60
N PHE A 11 -18.36 24.13 -1.47
CA PHE A 11 -19.01 25.43 -1.26
C PHE A 11 -20.53 25.30 -1.24
N VAL A 12 -21.14 24.61 -2.22
CA VAL A 12 -22.60 24.41 -2.28
C VAL A 12 -23.08 23.60 -1.07
N ILE A 13 -22.36 22.55 -0.68
CA ILE A 13 -22.70 21.77 0.52
C ILE A 13 -22.56 22.62 1.77
N ALA A 14 -21.46 23.35 1.94
CA ALA A 14 -21.29 24.23 3.09
C ALA A 14 -22.37 25.31 3.13
N LEU A 15 -22.77 25.85 1.98
CA LEU A 15 -23.86 26.82 1.88
C LEU A 15 -25.18 26.18 2.34
N LEU A 16 -25.55 25.02 1.80
CA LEU A 16 -26.76 24.28 2.20
C LEU A 16 -26.75 23.90 3.67
N PHE A 17 -25.58 23.51 4.19
CA PHE A 17 -25.39 23.16 5.59
C PHE A 17 -25.63 24.39 6.47
N ASN A 18 -24.92 25.49 6.23
CA ASN A 18 -24.99 26.70 7.05
C ASN A 18 -26.29 27.50 6.92
N LEU A 19 -26.96 27.41 5.76
CA LEU A 19 -28.29 27.98 5.57
C LEU A 19 -29.35 27.20 6.34
N LYS A 20 -29.13 25.88 6.57
CA LYS A 20 -30.02 25.08 7.40
C LYS A 20 -29.77 25.20 8.89
N VAL A 21 -28.53 25.47 9.35
CA VAL A 21 -28.05 25.28 10.75
C VAL A 21 -29.00 25.76 11.85
N TRP A 22 -29.88 26.75 11.61
CA TRP A 22 -30.98 27.09 12.52
C TRP A 22 -32.16 27.57 11.67
N ASP A 23 -33.36 27.08 12.01
CA ASP A 23 -34.69 27.30 11.40
C ASP A 23 -35.14 28.79 11.35
N ALA A 24 -34.29 29.67 10.85
CA ALA A 24 -34.48 31.11 10.74
C ALA A 24 -34.58 31.52 9.27
N ASP A 25 -35.34 32.57 9.02
CA ASP A 25 -35.53 33.20 7.72
C ASP A 25 -34.20 33.27 6.93
N ILE A 26 -34.14 32.57 5.79
CA ILE A 26 -32.96 32.40 4.94
C ILE A 26 -32.35 33.78 4.61
N LEU A 27 -33.21 34.78 4.42
CA LEU A 27 -32.85 36.17 4.17
C LEU A 27 -32.10 36.82 5.34
N ALA A 28 -32.48 36.52 6.58
CA ALA A 28 -31.78 37.02 7.77
C ALA A 28 -30.39 36.37 7.91
N ARG A 29 -30.27 35.08 7.53
CA ARG A 29 -28.99 34.36 7.56
C ARG A 29 -28.01 34.88 6.52
N LEU A 30 -28.47 35.12 5.29
CA LEU A 30 -27.69 35.70 4.20
C LEU A 30 -27.12 37.08 4.56
N LYS A 31 -27.84 37.85 5.39
CA LYS A 31 -27.42 39.18 5.86
C LYS A 31 -26.52 39.14 7.10
N SER A 32 -26.34 37.97 7.73
CA SER A 32 -25.56 37.85 8.97
C SER A 32 -24.05 37.98 8.71
N HIS A 33 -23.36 38.78 9.52
CA HIS A 33 -21.91 38.98 9.40
C HIS A 33 -21.08 37.72 9.70
N ASN A 34 -21.68 36.75 10.39
CA ASN A 34 -21.04 35.50 10.76
C ASN A 34 -21.16 34.40 9.68
N LEU A 35 -21.94 34.62 8.61
CA LEU A 35 -22.13 33.61 7.57
C LEU A 35 -20.82 33.29 6.84
N ILE A 36 -20.06 34.32 6.44
CA ILE A 36 -18.83 34.13 5.65
C ILE A 36 -17.76 33.35 6.44
N PRO A 37 -17.42 33.73 7.70
CA PRO A 37 -16.48 32.94 8.51
C PRO A 37 -16.95 31.50 8.74
N LEU A 38 -18.23 31.31 9.05
CA LEU A 38 -18.81 29.98 9.30
C LEU A 38 -18.72 29.09 8.05
N LEU A 39 -18.98 29.66 6.88
CA LEU A 39 -18.89 29.00 5.57
C LEU A 39 -17.45 28.60 5.24
N LEU A 40 -16.48 29.48 5.49
CA LEU A 40 -15.05 29.15 5.29
C LEU A 40 -14.61 27.99 6.20
N ILE A 41 -15.03 27.99 7.47
CA ILE A 41 -14.71 26.93 8.44
C ILE A 41 -15.30 25.58 7.98
N THR A 42 -16.55 25.57 7.53
CA THR A 42 -17.19 24.34 7.04
C THR A 42 -16.56 23.83 5.75
N ILE A 43 -16.21 24.72 4.81
CA ILE A 43 -15.47 24.33 3.60
C ILE A 43 -14.13 23.71 3.97
N ALA A 44 -13.38 24.30 4.89
CA ALA A 44 -12.11 23.76 5.36
C ALA A 44 -12.29 22.38 6.04
N GLY A 45 -13.34 22.21 6.84
CA GLY A 45 -13.71 20.94 7.45
C GLY A 45 -14.01 19.85 6.41
N PHE A 46 -14.87 20.15 5.43
CA PHE A 46 -15.18 19.20 4.34
C PHE A 46 -13.96 18.87 3.49
N TRP A 47 -13.06 19.83 3.27
CA TRP A 47 -11.77 19.58 2.62
C TRP A 47 -10.91 18.60 3.42
N ALA A 48 -10.78 18.80 4.73
CA ALA A 48 -10.03 17.91 5.60
C ALA A 48 -10.62 16.48 5.60
N TYR A 49 -11.95 16.37 5.65
CA TYR A 49 -12.64 15.07 5.56
C TYR A 49 -12.40 14.39 4.21
N ALA A 50 -12.49 15.14 3.10
CA ALA A 50 -12.25 14.58 1.78
C ALA A 50 -10.80 14.12 1.59
N ILE A 51 -9.82 14.84 2.13
CA ILE A 51 -8.42 14.41 2.16
C ILE A 51 -8.26 13.12 2.96
N TRP A 52 -8.89 13.02 4.13
CA TRP A 52 -8.85 11.81 4.95
C TRP A 52 -9.46 10.60 4.23
N ILE A 53 -10.66 10.77 3.67
CA ILE A 53 -11.38 9.71 2.94
C ILE A 53 -10.57 9.24 1.73
N GLY A 54 -9.98 10.18 0.98
CA GLY A 54 -9.08 9.86 -0.13
C GLY A 54 -7.81 9.13 0.33
N ARG A 55 -7.24 9.47 1.49
CA ARG A 55 -6.09 8.75 2.08
C ARG A 55 -6.43 7.31 2.41
N GLN A 56 -7.60 7.06 3.00
CA GLN A 56 -8.04 5.70 3.29
C GLN A 56 -8.32 4.92 2.01
N TYR A 57 -8.87 5.57 0.98
CA TYR A 57 -9.06 4.96 -0.32
C TYR A 57 -7.73 4.60 -0.99
N GLY A 58 -6.73 5.47 -0.95
CA GLY A 58 -5.39 5.17 -1.43
C GLY A 58 -4.68 4.06 -0.65
N ARG A 59 -5.03 3.83 0.63
CA ARG A 59 -4.56 2.65 1.38
C ARG A 59 -5.27 1.37 0.92
N LEU A 60 -6.57 1.45 0.64
CA LEU A 60 -7.34 0.35 0.08
C LEU A 60 -6.80 -0.07 -1.29
N LEU A 61 -6.53 0.90 -2.18
CA LEU A 61 -5.92 0.67 -3.48
C LEU A 61 -4.50 0.09 -3.38
N ARG A 62 -3.67 0.55 -2.42
CA ARG A 62 -2.34 -0.06 -2.22
C ARG A 62 -2.43 -1.50 -1.73
N LYS A 63 -3.35 -1.80 -0.81
CA LYS A 63 -3.65 -3.19 -0.43
C LYS A 63 -4.13 -3.99 -1.64
N GLN A 64 -4.95 -3.40 -2.51
CA GLN A 64 -5.41 -4.04 -3.75
C GLN A 64 -4.26 -4.26 -4.75
N HIS A 65 -3.36 -3.30 -4.93
CA HIS A 65 -2.21 -3.44 -5.82
C HIS A 65 -1.20 -4.46 -5.29
N ASN A 66 -1.07 -4.59 -3.97
CA ASN A 66 -0.35 -5.68 -3.32
C ASN A 66 -1.06 -7.05 -3.47
N ILE A 67 -2.37 -7.06 -3.77
CA ILE A 67 -3.21 -8.25 -3.96
C ILE A 67 -3.33 -8.63 -5.46
N GLY A 68 -3.24 -7.68 -6.39
CA GLY A 68 -3.42 -7.85 -7.83
C GLY A 68 -2.11 -7.58 -8.59
N LEU A 69 -1.30 -8.62 -8.71
CA LEU A 69 -0.46 -8.79 -9.89
C LEU A 69 -1.40 -9.12 -11.07
N GLU A 70 -1.22 -8.40 -12.18
CA GLU A 70 -1.62 -8.75 -13.54
C GLU A 70 -3.12 -8.73 -13.90
N THR A 71 -3.45 -7.76 -14.76
CA THR A 71 -4.39 -7.83 -15.91
C THR A 71 -5.87 -8.12 -15.74
N GLU A 72 -6.36 -8.50 -14.56
CA GLU A 72 -7.80 -8.51 -14.30
C GLU A 72 -8.12 -7.65 -13.09
N THR A 73 -9.04 -6.71 -13.26
CA THR A 73 -9.65 -5.95 -12.18
C THR A 73 -10.39 -6.93 -11.27
N ILE A 74 -9.68 -7.59 -10.35
CA ILE A 74 -10.31 -8.42 -9.32
C ILE A 74 -11.26 -7.49 -8.56
N PRO A 75 -12.58 -7.75 -8.62
CA PRO A 75 -13.55 -6.89 -7.96
C PRO A 75 -13.24 -6.87 -6.47
N LEU A 76 -13.17 -5.67 -5.90
CA LEU A 76 -12.86 -5.48 -4.50
C LEU A 76 -13.81 -6.36 -3.66
N SER A 77 -13.26 -7.33 -2.92
CA SER A 77 -14.08 -8.19 -2.07
C SER A 77 -14.94 -7.32 -1.15
N TYR A 78 -16.22 -7.66 -1.03
CA TYR A 78 -17.21 -6.91 -0.24
C TYR A 78 -16.71 -6.58 1.18
N ARG A 79 -15.95 -7.49 1.81
CA ARG A 79 -15.34 -7.27 3.14
C ARG A 79 -14.35 -6.11 3.17
N HIS A 80 -13.56 -5.92 2.12
CA HIS A 80 -12.58 -4.83 2.02
C HIS A 80 -13.25 -3.49 1.71
N GLN A 81 -14.30 -3.50 0.87
CA GLN A 81 -15.12 -2.30 0.63
C GLN A 81 -15.79 -1.83 1.92
N LEU A 82 -16.41 -2.77 2.64
CA LEU A 82 -17.10 -2.48 3.90
C LEU A 82 -16.10 -2.01 4.98
N GLY A 83 -14.93 -2.64 5.05
CA GLY A 83 -13.83 -2.18 5.91
C GLY A 83 -13.39 -0.75 5.59
N TYR A 84 -13.23 -0.41 4.31
CA TYR A 84 -12.91 0.96 3.90
C TYR A 84 -14.00 1.95 4.30
N ILE A 85 -15.27 1.65 4.02
CA ILE A 85 -16.40 2.53 4.35
C ILE A 85 -16.39 2.84 5.85
N LEU A 86 -16.26 1.82 6.70
CA LEU A 86 -16.21 2.01 8.15
C LEU A 86 -15.00 2.85 8.57
N TRP A 87 -13.80 2.53 8.10
CA TRP A 87 -12.58 3.26 8.46
C TRP A 87 -12.49 4.68 7.91
N ALA A 88 -13.16 4.97 6.79
CA ALA A 88 -13.23 6.30 6.22
C ALA A 88 -14.25 7.20 6.96
N ILE A 89 -15.43 6.65 7.28
CA ILE A 89 -16.56 7.43 7.82
C ILE A 89 -16.49 7.59 9.33
N VAL A 90 -16.22 6.51 10.08
CA VAL A 90 -16.32 6.52 11.56
C VAL A 90 -15.41 7.58 12.20
N PRO A 91 -14.11 7.71 11.82
CA PRO A 91 -13.27 8.76 12.40
C PRO A 91 -13.75 10.17 12.08
N VAL A 92 -14.28 10.39 10.87
CA VAL A 92 -14.82 11.68 10.46
C VAL A 92 -16.03 12.05 11.31
N VAL A 93 -16.97 11.12 11.53
CA VAL A 93 -18.14 11.35 12.38
C VAL A 93 -17.73 11.63 13.83
N ILE A 94 -16.80 10.86 14.40
CA ILE A 94 -16.32 11.06 15.78
C ILE A 94 -15.70 12.45 15.94
N VAL A 95 -14.75 12.82 15.08
CA VAL A 95 -14.07 14.12 15.13
C VAL A 95 -15.06 15.27 14.94
N HIS A 96 -16.01 15.10 14.03
CA HIS A 96 -17.03 16.10 13.78
C HIS A 96 -17.96 16.29 14.98
N MET A 97 -18.44 15.20 15.58
CA MET A 97 -19.28 15.26 16.79
C MET A 97 -18.52 15.86 17.98
N ALA A 98 -17.23 15.57 18.13
CA ALA A 98 -16.40 16.22 19.15
C ALA A 98 -16.31 17.73 18.95
N PHE A 99 -16.16 18.19 17.69
CA PHE A 99 -16.17 19.61 17.37
C PHE A 99 -17.52 20.27 17.71
N ILE A 100 -18.64 19.64 17.34
CA ILE A 100 -19.98 20.13 17.68
C ILE A 100 -20.18 20.21 19.20
N TRP A 101 -19.71 19.22 19.94
CA TRP A 101 -19.76 19.22 21.40
C TRP A 101 -18.97 20.39 21.98
N CYS A 102 -17.75 20.65 21.48
CA CYS A 102 -16.94 21.79 21.91
C CYS A 102 -17.67 23.12 21.65
N VAL A 103 -18.27 23.31 20.48
CA VAL A 103 -19.03 24.54 20.17
C VAL A 103 -20.27 24.66 21.05
N ALA A 104 -21.01 23.57 21.25
CA ALA A 104 -22.23 23.56 22.07
C ALA A 104 -21.94 23.85 23.55
N SER A 105 -20.74 23.50 24.04
CA SER A 105 -20.33 23.71 25.44
C SER A 105 -20.24 25.18 25.87
N ILE A 106 -20.25 26.10 24.89
CA ILE A 106 -20.25 27.55 25.11
C ILE A 106 -21.67 28.05 25.46
N VAL A 107 -22.71 27.23 25.23
CA VAL A 107 -24.12 27.59 25.45
C VAL A 107 -24.64 26.86 26.71
N PRO A 108 -25.47 27.50 27.54
CA PRO A 108 -25.95 26.90 28.80
C PRO A 108 -26.71 25.57 28.67
N ASN A 109 -27.22 25.21 27.48
CA ASN A 109 -27.91 23.94 27.24
C ASN A 109 -27.22 23.11 26.14
N THR A 110 -25.99 22.70 26.41
CA THR A 110 -25.15 21.88 25.52
C THR A 110 -25.88 20.64 25.00
N GLN A 111 -26.57 19.91 25.89
CA GLN A 111 -27.21 18.64 25.53
C GLN A 111 -28.34 18.83 24.52
N ALA A 112 -29.19 19.85 24.69
CA ALA A 112 -30.26 20.13 23.74
C ALA A 112 -29.71 20.52 22.36
N VAL A 113 -28.64 21.33 22.32
CA VAL A 113 -28.00 21.74 21.07
C VAL A 113 -27.40 20.54 20.34
N VAL A 114 -26.66 19.67 21.04
CA VAL A 114 -26.07 18.46 20.46
C VAL A 114 -27.16 17.49 19.99
N PHE A 115 -28.24 17.31 20.75
CA PHE A 115 -29.33 16.43 20.37
C PHE A 115 -30.08 16.93 19.13
N ALA A 116 -30.40 18.22 19.08
CA ALA A 116 -30.97 18.85 17.88
C ALA A 116 -30.04 18.67 16.67
N TYR A 117 -28.73 18.83 16.88
CA TYR A 117 -27.75 18.59 15.83
C TYR A 117 -27.78 17.15 15.29
N MET A 118 -27.78 16.18 16.20
CA MET A 118 -27.83 14.75 15.84
C MET A 118 -29.10 14.36 15.09
N ARG A 119 -30.24 14.97 15.44
CA ARG A 119 -31.52 14.68 14.76
C ARG A 119 -31.57 15.31 13.37
N ASP A 120 -31.15 16.57 13.25
CA ASP A 120 -31.47 17.39 12.08
C ASP A 120 -30.32 17.43 11.05
N TYR A 121 -29.06 17.29 11.48
CA TYR A 121 -27.88 17.50 10.62
C TYR A 121 -27.03 16.26 10.43
N LEU A 122 -26.89 15.43 11.47
CA LEU A 122 -26.08 14.23 11.37
C LEU A 122 -26.51 13.31 10.21
N PRO A 123 -27.81 13.10 9.91
CA PRO A 123 -28.22 12.30 8.76
C PRO A 123 -27.71 12.87 7.42
N VAL A 124 -27.81 14.20 7.25
CA VAL A 124 -27.34 14.89 6.04
C VAL A 124 -25.82 14.82 5.94
N PHE A 125 -25.13 15.03 7.07
CA PHE A 125 -23.67 14.93 7.14
C PHE A 125 -23.18 13.52 6.77
N VAL A 126 -23.79 12.48 7.35
CA VAL A 126 -23.47 11.08 7.05
C VAL A 126 -23.77 10.76 5.58
N LEU A 127 -24.85 11.28 5.01
CA LEU A 127 -25.16 11.12 3.60
C LEU A 127 -24.10 11.77 2.71
N VAL A 128 -23.64 12.98 3.02
CA VAL A 128 -22.59 13.68 2.26
C VAL A 128 -21.26 12.93 2.35
N VAL A 129 -20.82 12.57 3.56
CA VAL A 129 -19.55 11.90 3.80
C VAL A 129 -19.57 10.47 3.23
N GLY A 130 -20.67 9.74 3.45
CA GLY A 130 -20.88 8.40 2.92
C GLY A 130 -21.03 8.40 1.40
N GLY A 131 -21.73 9.39 0.85
CA GLY A 131 -21.89 9.59 -0.58
C GLY A 131 -20.55 9.85 -1.28
N TYR A 132 -19.69 10.71 -0.73
CA TYR A 132 -18.34 10.92 -1.26
C TYR A 132 -17.46 9.66 -1.11
N THR A 133 -17.55 8.96 0.03
CA THR A 133 -16.86 7.68 0.25
C THR A 133 -17.27 6.63 -0.80
N GLY A 134 -18.57 6.51 -1.07
CA GLY A 134 -19.11 5.64 -2.12
C GLY A 134 -18.70 6.08 -3.51
N LEU A 135 -18.73 7.39 -3.81
CA LEU A 135 -18.28 7.94 -5.08
C LEU A 135 -16.84 7.52 -5.38
N LEU A 136 -15.92 7.56 -4.41
CA LEU A 136 -14.54 7.13 -4.62
C LEU A 136 -14.41 5.63 -4.94
N LEU A 137 -15.34 4.77 -4.49
CA LEU A 137 -15.36 3.36 -4.87
C LEU A 137 -15.64 3.17 -6.37
N PHE A 138 -16.47 4.04 -6.97
CA PHE A 138 -16.86 3.94 -8.38
C PHE A 138 -16.04 4.83 -9.32
N ARG A 139 -15.60 6.00 -8.82
CA ARG A 139 -14.96 7.07 -9.58
C ARG A 139 -13.76 7.61 -8.79
N PRO A 140 -12.67 6.81 -8.67
CA PRO A 140 -11.48 7.18 -7.90
C PRO A 140 -10.79 8.44 -8.40
N GLU A 141 -11.03 8.81 -9.65
CA GLU A 141 -10.46 9.99 -10.27
C GLU A 141 -10.86 11.30 -9.57
N TYR A 142 -11.90 11.30 -8.73
CA TYR A 142 -12.33 12.45 -7.94
C TYR A 142 -11.62 12.57 -6.58
N ALA A 143 -10.75 11.63 -6.22
CA ALA A 143 -9.93 11.77 -5.02
C ALA A 143 -9.05 13.02 -5.12
N LEU A 144 -9.01 13.82 -4.06
CA LEU A 144 -8.16 15.00 -4.00
C LEU A 144 -6.69 14.58 -4.10
N GLU A 145 -5.91 15.24 -4.95
CA GLU A 145 -4.51 14.93 -5.29
C GLU A 145 -3.60 14.78 -4.05
N ASN A 146 -3.81 15.61 -3.02
CA ASN A 146 -3.07 15.56 -1.75
C ASN A 146 -3.51 14.42 -0.80
N SER A 147 -4.52 13.64 -1.20
CA SER A 147 -5.02 12.50 -0.45
C SER A 147 -4.18 11.24 -0.68
N PHE A 148 -3.37 11.21 -1.73
CA PHE A 148 -2.38 10.16 -1.88
C PHE A 148 -1.10 10.64 -1.20
N PRO A 149 -0.48 9.85 -0.30
CA PRO A 149 0.84 10.21 0.20
C PRO A 149 1.78 10.20 -1.01
N GLN A 150 2.15 11.39 -1.48
CA GLN A 150 3.18 11.55 -2.49
C GLN A 150 4.52 11.13 -1.89
N LYS A 151 4.88 9.87 -2.11
CA LYS A 151 6.23 9.53 -2.53
C LYS A 151 6.09 8.98 -3.94
N VAL A 152 5.67 9.84 -4.86
CA VAL A 152 5.71 9.54 -6.29
C VAL A 152 7.18 9.70 -6.67
N VAL A 153 7.91 8.58 -6.65
CA VAL A 153 8.99 8.41 -7.61
C VAL A 153 8.27 8.49 -8.96
N GLU A 154 8.51 9.55 -9.73
CA GLU A 154 8.03 9.61 -11.11
C GLU A 154 8.62 8.41 -11.86
N ILE A 155 7.82 7.36 -12.00
CA ILE A 155 8.13 6.32 -12.97
C ILE A 155 7.69 6.90 -14.31
N LYS A 156 8.63 7.53 -15.01
CA LYS A 156 8.51 7.73 -16.44
C LYS A 156 8.33 6.36 -17.07
N GLU A 157 7.15 6.11 -17.61
CA GLU A 157 6.89 5.00 -18.53
C GLU A 157 7.70 5.27 -19.79
N VAL A 158 8.94 4.78 -19.82
CA VAL A 158 9.75 4.69 -21.02
C VAL A 158 10.31 3.27 -21.06
N LEU A 159 9.88 2.51 -22.05
CA LEU A 159 10.59 1.36 -22.60
C LEU A 159 10.54 1.51 -24.13
N PRO A 160 11.49 1.00 -24.93
CA PRO A 160 12.90 0.55 -24.75
C PRO A 160 13.82 1.33 -25.77
N PRO A 161 15.11 1.04 -26.14
CA PRO A 161 15.93 -0.18 -26.05
C PRO A 161 17.44 0.07 -25.76
N ASP A 162 17.87 0.05 -24.50
CA ASP A 162 19.28 -0.22 -24.15
C ASP A 162 19.31 -0.46 -22.65
N ILE A 163 19.47 -1.72 -22.26
CA ILE A 163 19.31 -2.18 -20.87
C ILE A 163 20.61 -1.90 -20.11
N ASP A 164 20.87 -0.62 -19.85
CA ASP A 164 22.04 -0.17 -19.06
C ASP A 164 21.67 0.85 -17.96
N GLU A 165 20.38 1.19 -17.83
CA GLU A 165 19.90 2.14 -16.81
C GLU A 165 19.35 1.44 -15.55
N ARG A 166 19.61 2.04 -14.40
CA ARG A 166 19.24 1.53 -13.06
C ARG A 166 17.71 1.38 -12.95
N VAL A 167 17.21 0.15 -13.00
CA VAL A 167 15.78 -0.15 -12.84
C VAL A 167 15.45 -0.32 -11.36
N GLY A 168 14.33 0.25 -10.91
CA GLY A 168 13.83 0.03 -9.55
C GLY A 168 13.55 -1.47 -9.31
N LEU A 169 13.94 -1.97 -8.14
CA LEU A 169 13.87 -3.39 -7.79
C LEU A 169 12.49 -4.03 -8.06
N TYR A 170 11.43 -3.27 -7.81
CA TYR A 170 10.04 -3.68 -7.99
C TYR A 170 9.64 -3.85 -9.47
N THR A 171 10.06 -2.93 -10.34
CA THR A 171 9.74 -2.99 -11.78
C THR A 171 10.56 -4.06 -12.48
N LEU A 172 11.75 -4.35 -11.96
CA LEU A 172 12.63 -5.38 -12.48
C LEU A 172 12.02 -6.79 -12.37
N PHE A 173 11.46 -7.15 -11.21
CA PHE A 173 10.82 -8.45 -11.03
C PHE A 173 9.68 -8.66 -12.05
N GLN A 174 8.83 -7.66 -12.25
CA GLN A 174 7.73 -7.73 -13.23
C GLN A 174 8.23 -7.84 -14.67
N HIS A 175 9.29 -7.12 -15.01
CA HIS A 175 9.89 -7.19 -16.33
C HIS A 175 10.42 -8.60 -16.64
N LEU A 176 11.16 -9.18 -15.69
CA LEU A 176 11.70 -10.55 -15.80
C LEU A 176 10.59 -11.59 -15.92
N MET A 177 9.52 -11.47 -15.10
CA MET A 177 8.34 -12.33 -15.23
C MET A 177 7.72 -12.27 -16.62
N LYS A 178 7.52 -11.05 -17.16
CA LYS A 178 6.85 -10.88 -18.45
C LYS A 178 7.67 -11.41 -19.62
N GLN A 179 9.00 -11.26 -19.57
CA GLN A 179 9.87 -11.72 -20.65
C GLN A 179 10.16 -13.22 -20.60
N GLN A 180 10.40 -13.77 -19.41
CA GLN A 180 10.95 -15.12 -19.26
C GLN A 180 10.02 -16.10 -18.52
N GLY A 181 8.86 -15.65 -18.06
CA GLY A 181 7.89 -16.46 -17.33
C GLY A 181 8.31 -16.81 -15.90
N LEU A 182 7.35 -17.33 -15.13
CA LEU A 182 7.58 -17.87 -13.80
C LEU A 182 8.19 -19.27 -13.88
N GLY A 183 9.27 -19.50 -13.12
CA GLY A 183 9.91 -20.81 -13.03
C GLY A 183 9.25 -21.77 -12.02
N PRO A 184 10.00 -22.77 -11.52
CA PRO A 184 11.45 -22.90 -11.67
C PRO A 184 11.88 -23.31 -13.08
N VAL A 185 12.91 -22.64 -13.61
CA VAL A 185 13.59 -23.00 -14.86
C VAL A 185 14.97 -23.57 -14.52
N PHE A 186 15.24 -24.75 -15.07
CA PHE A 186 16.49 -25.47 -14.85
C PHE A 186 17.33 -25.51 -16.13
N ASP A 187 18.65 -25.43 -15.95
CA ASP A 187 19.64 -25.76 -16.96
C ASP A 187 20.44 -26.98 -16.47
N TYR A 188 20.69 -27.91 -17.38
CA TYR A 188 21.41 -29.16 -17.14
C TYR A 188 22.71 -29.27 -17.95
N THR A 189 23.04 -28.27 -18.76
CA THR A 189 24.19 -28.28 -19.68
C THR A 189 25.49 -28.56 -18.93
N ASP A 190 25.71 -27.85 -17.82
CA ASP A 190 26.83 -28.05 -16.91
C ASP A 190 26.35 -28.56 -15.54
N GLY A 191 25.44 -29.55 -15.55
CA GLY A 191 24.76 -30.10 -14.37
C GLY A 191 23.65 -29.18 -13.83
N LEU A 192 23.02 -29.61 -12.72
CA LEU A 192 21.83 -28.94 -12.21
C LEU A 192 22.13 -27.49 -11.80
N SER A 193 21.59 -26.57 -12.58
CA SER A 193 21.62 -25.14 -12.33
C SER A 193 20.21 -24.59 -12.37
N VAL A 194 19.94 -23.58 -11.55
CA VAL A 194 18.63 -22.91 -11.50
C VAL A 194 18.81 -21.43 -11.76
N ARG A 195 17.89 -20.83 -12.50
CA ARG A 195 17.89 -19.39 -12.72
C ARG A 195 17.84 -18.65 -11.38
N PHE A 196 18.69 -17.65 -11.18
CA PHE A 196 18.76 -16.88 -9.93
C PHE A 196 17.40 -16.32 -9.50
N PHE A 197 16.64 -15.79 -10.47
CA PHE A 197 15.29 -15.28 -10.29
C PHE A 197 14.28 -16.31 -9.73
N ASP A 198 14.55 -17.61 -9.85
CA ASP A 198 13.69 -18.66 -9.30
C ASP A 198 14.07 -19.08 -7.88
N ILE A 199 15.18 -18.56 -7.32
CA ILE A 199 15.62 -18.81 -5.94
C ILE A 199 14.96 -17.79 -5.01
N ALA A 200 14.07 -18.25 -4.13
CA ALA A 200 13.38 -17.38 -3.18
C ALA A 200 14.12 -17.22 -1.85
N LEU A 201 14.55 -18.33 -1.26
CA LEU A 201 15.21 -18.35 0.05
C LEU A 201 16.40 -19.30 0.02
N ILE A 202 17.42 -18.99 0.83
CA ILE A 202 18.51 -19.92 1.13
C ILE A 202 18.47 -20.20 2.62
N LYS A 203 18.39 -21.49 2.97
CA LYS A 203 18.54 -21.97 4.34
C LYS A 203 19.94 -22.50 4.57
N THR A 204 20.57 -22.03 5.63
CA THR A 204 21.84 -22.57 6.15
C THR A 204 21.57 -23.43 7.37
N HIS A 205 22.03 -24.68 7.36
CA HIS A 205 21.93 -25.57 8.51
C HIS A 205 23.18 -26.45 8.61
N SER A 206 23.92 -26.36 9.72
CA SER A 206 25.09 -27.22 9.99
C SER A 206 26.12 -27.30 8.84
N LYS A 207 26.40 -26.16 8.19
CA LYS A 207 27.27 -26.01 6.99
C LYS A 207 26.71 -26.57 5.68
N GLU A 208 25.50 -27.11 5.69
CA GLU A 208 24.76 -27.43 4.46
C GLU A 208 23.89 -26.26 4.06
N TYR A 209 23.70 -26.12 2.75
CA TYR A 209 22.86 -25.09 2.16
C TYR A 209 21.71 -25.71 1.37
N TYR A 210 20.54 -25.13 1.55
CA TYR A 210 19.33 -25.52 0.84
C TYR A 210 18.71 -24.29 0.18
N VAL A 211 18.43 -24.38 -1.10
CA VAL A 211 17.64 -23.37 -1.82
C VAL A 211 16.17 -23.75 -1.78
N TYR A 212 15.31 -22.76 -1.56
CA TYR A 212 13.88 -22.88 -1.79
C TYR A 212 13.54 -22.08 -3.04
N LEU A 213 12.91 -22.76 -4.00
CA LEU A 213 12.52 -22.18 -5.26
C LEU A 213 11.17 -21.46 -5.14
N ASN A 214 10.83 -20.66 -6.15
CA ASN A 214 9.60 -19.88 -6.19
C ASN A 214 8.29 -20.69 -6.27
N ASP A 215 8.38 -22.00 -6.47
CA ASP A 215 7.25 -22.94 -6.37
C ASP A 215 7.23 -23.72 -5.04
N GLY A 216 8.20 -23.46 -4.16
CA GLY A 216 8.34 -24.12 -2.86
C GLY A 216 9.24 -25.35 -2.86
N ASP A 217 9.78 -25.77 -4.01
CA ASP A 217 10.72 -26.90 -4.04
C ASP A 217 11.99 -26.58 -3.25
N LYS A 218 12.47 -27.58 -2.53
CA LYS A 218 13.67 -27.50 -1.71
C LYS A 218 14.76 -28.37 -2.31
N LEU A 219 15.87 -27.76 -2.70
CA LEU A 219 17.04 -28.44 -3.24
C LEU A 219 18.26 -28.22 -2.35
N ARG A 220 19.13 -29.22 -2.26
CA ARG A 220 20.45 -29.07 -1.65
C ARG A 220 21.36 -28.33 -2.63
N ALA A 221 22.17 -27.39 -2.13
CA ALA A 221 23.00 -26.53 -2.96
C ALA A 221 24.21 -26.02 -2.18
N ASP A 222 25.20 -26.88 -1.93
CA ASP A 222 26.25 -26.61 -0.94
C ASP A 222 27.20 -25.47 -1.37
N ASP A 223 27.42 -25.27 -2.67
CA ASP A 223 28.23 -24.14 -3.16
C ASP A 223 27.44 -22.86 -3.45
N ILE A 224 26.13 -22.80 -3.14
CA ILE A 224 25.26 -21.70 -3.59
C ILE A 224 25.78 -20.30 -3.26
N LEU A 225 26.26 -20.07 -2.03
CA LEU A 225 26.76 -18.76 -1.63
C LEU A 225 28.05 -18.37 -2.35
N LYS A 226 28.89 -19.34 -2.68
CA LYS A 226 30.13 -19.14 -3.44
C LYS A 226 29.80 -18.79 -4.89
N GLU A 227 28.87 -19.52 -5.51
CA GLU A 227 28.42 -19.28 -6.88
C GLU A 227 27.74 -17.92 -7.04
N LEU A 228 26.93 -17.51 -6.06
CA LEU A 228 26.31 -16.19 -6.02
C LEU A 228 27.35 -15.06 -5.91
N LYS A 229 28.34 -15.23 -5.02
CA LYS A 229 29.40 -14.23 -4.84
C LYS A 229 30.28 -14.10 -6.08
N ALA A 230 30.61 -15.22 -6.74
CA ALA A 230 31.40 -15.22 -7.97
C ALA A 230 30.72 -14.43 -9.11
N ARG A 231 29.39 -14.38 -9.11
CA ARG A 231 28.56 -13.64 -10.08
C ARG A 231 28.13 -12.25 -9.61
N GLY A 232 28.52 -11.84 -8.40
CA GLY A 232 28.08 -10.56 -7.81
C GLY A 232 26.58 -10.50 -7.51
N LEU A 233 25.95 -11.65 -7.30
CA LEU A 233 24.51 -11.79 -7.00
C LEU A 233 24.22 -11.97 -5.51
N ASP A 234 25.25 -12.17 -4.68
CA ASP A 234 25.14 -12.32 -3.24
C ASP A 234 24.54 -11.07 -2.56
N ARG A 235 24.79 -9.88 -3.11
CA ARG A 235 24.19 -8.61 -2.65
C ARG A 235 22.65 -8.60 -2.67
N TRP A 236 22.02 -9.46 -3.47
CA TRP A 236 20.57 -9.58 -3.58
C TRP A 236 19.97 -10.54 -2.56
N MET A 237 20.82 -11.34 -1.92
CA MET A 237 20.43 -12.34 -0.93
C MET A 237 20.68 -11.79 0.48
N ILE A 238 19.67 -11.15 1.05
CA ILE A 238 19.81 -10.51 2.36
C ILE A 238 19.56 -11.51 3.47
N LYS A 239 20.53 -11.61 4.38
CA LYS A 239 20.43 -12.45 5.56
C LYS A 239 19.45 -11.84 6.56
N ILE A 240 18.25 -12.41 6.63
CA ILE A 240 17.17 -11.93 7.51
C ILE A 240 17.14 -12.64 8.85
N SER A 241 17.77 -13.81 8.99
CA SER A 241 17.87 -14.51 10.26
C SER A 241 19.18 -15.31 10.38
N LYS A 242 19.35 -16.02 11.50
CA LYS A 242 20.51 -16.92 11.69
C LYS A 242 20.58 -17.98 10.57
N TYR A 243 19.43 -18.43 10.08
CA TYR A 243 19.31 -19.59 9.21
C TYR A 243 18.85 -19.25 7.79
N TYR A 244 18.32 -18.05 7.54
CA TYR A 244 17.69 -17.72 6.26
C TYR A 244 18.26 -16.45 5.63
N CYS A 245 18.53 -16.55 4.33
CA CYS A 245 18.70 -15.42 3.42
C CYS A 245 17.50 -15.38 2.46
N ILE A 246 17.04 -14.17 2.12
CA ILE A 246 15.91 -13.96 1.21
C ILE A 246 16.37 -13.21 -0.03
N ASN A 247 15.84 -13.60 -1.18
CA ASN A 247 16.04 -12.87 -2.42
C ASN A 247 15.17 -11.62 -2.43
N MET A 248 15.79 -10.44 -2.35
CA MET A 248 15.05 -9.19 -2.27
C MET A 248 14.23 -8.90 -3.53
N LEU A 249 14.58 -9.48 -4.70
CA LEU A 249 13.74 -9.38 -5.90
C LEU A 249 12.32 -9.91 -5.70
N LEU A 250 12.18 -10.95 -4.89
CA LEU A 250 10.91 -11.67 -4.73
C LEU A 250 10.07 -11.12 -3.57
N VAL A 251 10.53 -10.05 -2.94
CA VAL A 251 9.90 -9.40 -1.78
C VAL A 251 8.81 -8.43 -2.24
N ALA A 252 7.71 -8.36 -1.49
CA ALA A 252 6.66 -7.40 -1.65
C ALA A 252 7.09 -6.01 -1.14
N TYR A 253 6.95 -5.01 -2.01
CA TYR A 253 7.24 -3.61 -1.71
C TYR A 253 5.96 -2.77 -1.71
N PRO A 254 5.87 -1.72 -0.86
CA PRO A 254 6.83 -1.32 0.17
C PRO A 254 6.80 -2.24 1.39
N ILE A 255 7.95 -2.44 2.05
CA ILE A 255 8.04 -3.28 3.24
C ILE A 255 7.45 -2.52 4.44
N GLU A 256 6.30 -2.96 4.95
CA GLU A 256 5.58 -2.27 6.03
C GLU A 256 6.31 -2.32 7.37
N LYS A 257 7.04 -3.41 7.64
CA LYS A 257 7.72 -3.66 8.92
C LYS A 257 9.16 -4.17 8.72
N PRO A 258 10.06 -3.34 8.17
CA PRO A 258 11.40 -3.75 7.74
C PRO A 258 12.30 -4.29 8.86
N ARG A 259 11.91 -4.12 10.13
CA ARG A 259 12.65 -4.61 11.31
C ARG A 259 12.09 -5.90 11.92
N SER A 260 11.00 -6.47 11.37
CA SER A 260 10.35 -7.64 11.97
C SER A 260 10.00 -8.74 11.00
N HIS A 261 9.63 -8.40 9.76
CA HIS A 261 9.13 -9.36 8.80
C HIS A 261 9.30 -8.83 7.38
N VAL A 262 9.61 -9.73 6.47
CA VAL A 262 9.62 -9.47 5.04
C VAL A 262 8.52 -10.31 4.41
N GLU A 263 7.73 -9.73 3.52
CA GLU A 263 6.68 -10.46 2.82
C GLU A 263 7.18 -10.80 1.42
N LEU A 264 6.95 -12.03 0.95
CA LEU A 264 7.17 -12.37 -0.46
C LEU A 264 6.05 -11.77 -1.30
N THR A 265 6.31 -11.52 -2.59
CA THR A 265 5.26 -11.16 -3.53
C THR A 265 4.18 -12.26 -3.53
N ARG A 266 2.91 -11.86 -3.63
CA ARG A 266 1.79 -12.79 -3.48
C ARG A 266 1.86 -13.96 -4.45
N THR A 267 2.30 -13.75 -5.69
CA THR A 267 2.48 -14.82 -6.69
C THR A 267 3.44 -15.89 -6.17
N ILE A 268 4.61 -15.47 -5.70
CA ILE A 268 5.63 -16.38 -5.16
C ILE A 268 5.10 -17.06 -3.89
N TYR A 269 4.53 -16.29 -2.96
CA TYR A 269 3.94 -16.83 -1.73
C TYR A 269 2.89 -17.90 -2.05
N SER A 270 1.94 -17.62 -2.94
CA SER A 270 0.83 -18.53 -3.29
C SER A 270 1.29 -19.84 -3.93
N ARG A 271 2.45 -19.84 -4.60
CA ARG A 271 3.04 -21.04 -5.18
C ARG A 271 3.81 -21.81 -4.13
N MET A 272 4.64 -21.14 -3.35
CA MET A 272 5.41 -21.78 -2.29
C MET A 272 4.51 -22.45 -1.25
N VAL A 273 3.36 -21.86 -0.91
CA VAL A 273 2.44 -22.46 0.06
C VAL A 273 1.75 -23.74 -0.42
N GLN A 274 1.86 -24.09 -1.71
CA GLN A 274 1.37 -25.37 -2.23
C GLN A 274 2.24 -26.54 -1.74
N LYS A 275 3.51 -26.28 -1.43
CA LYS A 275 4.49 -27.28 -0.98
C LYS A 275 5.00 -27.06 0.45
N ILE A 276 4.93 -25.82 0.94
CA ILE A 276 5.40 -25.42 2.27
C ILE A 276 4.21 -24.91 3.09
N PRO A 277 3.97 -25.40 4.32
CA PRO A 277 2.92 -24.85 5.17
C PRO A 277 3.07 -23.34 5.35
N ALA A 278 1.97 -22.59 5.26
CA ALA A 278 1.98 -21.11 5.36
C ALA A 278 2.67 -20.62 6.64
N GLU A 279 2.39 -21.26 7.78
CA GLU A 279 3.02 -20.93 9.06
C GLU A 279 4.54 -21.10 9.05
N ASP A 280 5.04 -22.09 8.32
CA ASP A 280 6.48 -22.33 8.21
C ASP A 280 7.13 -21.33 7.26
N LEU A 281 6.46 -21.00 6.14
CA LEU A 281 6.93 -19.95 5.24
C LEU A 281 6.99 -18.58 5.93
N ASP A 282 5.99 -18.24 6.74
CA ASP A 282 5.95 -17.01 7.52
C ASP A 282 7.10 -16.97 8.55
N LYS A 283 7.41 -18.12 9.19
CA LYS A 283 8.58 -18.25 10.08
C LYS A 283 9.89 -18.06 9.31
N MET A 284 10.00 -18.58 8.09
CA MET A 284 11.20 -18.42 7.24
C MET A 284 11.45 -16.95 6.89
N CYS A 285 10.38 -16.16 6.71
CA CYS A 285 10.47 -14.74 6.34
C CYS A 285 10.55 -13.77 7.54
N LYS A 286 10.58 -14.29 8.77
CA LYS A 286 10.71 -13.48 9.99
C LYS A 286 12.13 -12.96 10.17
N ILE A 287 12.26 -11.66 10.45
CA ILE A 287 13.55 -11.04 10.70
C ILE A 287 14.01 -11.33 12.12
N GLY A 288 15.21 -11.88 12.24
CA GLY A 288 15.85 -12.19 13.51
C GLY A 288 16.28 -10.93 14.27
N PRO A 289 16.37 -10.98 15.61
CA PRO A 289 16.66 -9.81 16.42
C PRO A 289 18.02 -9.17 16.16
N VAL A 290 18.99 -9.93 15.64
CA VAL A 290 20.33 -9.46 15.28
C VAL A 290 20.35 -8.79 13.88
N MET A 291 19.38 -9.09 13.02
CA MET A 291 19.35 -8.66 11.62
C MET A 291 18.29 -7.59 11.35
N LYS A 292 17.81 -6.89 12.39
CA LYS A 292 16.69 -5.92 12.30
C LYS A 292 16.95 -4.82 11.29
N ASP A 293 18.19 -4.37 11.18
CA ASP A 293 18.57 -3.24 10.32
C ASP A 293 19.06 -3.72 8.94
N ALA A 294 19.20 -5.04 8.70
CA ALA A 294 19.76 -5.56 7.46
C ALA A 294 18.93 -5.18 6.23
N VAL A 295 17.61 -5.25 6.35
CA VAL A 295 16.68 -4.86 5.28
C VAL A 295 16.65 -3.34 5.14
N GLU A 296 16.66 -2.59 6.24
CA GLU A 296 16.64 -1.12 6.21
C GLU A 296 17.93 -0.56 5.56
N ASN A 297 19.10 -1.10 5.92
CA ASN A 297 20.38 -0.74 5.33
C ASN A 297 20.41 -1.08 3.83
N PHE A 298 19.93 -2.27 3.45
CA PHE A 298 19.80 -2.63 2.04
C PHE A 298 18.91 -1.65 1.27
N LEU A 299 17.83 -1.13 1.87
CA LEU A 299 16.98 -0.14 1.20
C LEU A 299 17.57 1.27 1.19
N ALA A 300 18.38 1.62 2.18
CA ALA A 300 19.04 2.91 2.29
C ALA A 300 20.22 3.06 1.32
N ASP A 301 21.00 1.99 1.12
CA ASP A 301 22.18 1.97 0.25
C ASP A 301 21.83 1.71 -1.24
N ASN A 302 20.55 1.57 -1.55
CA ASN A 302 20.08 1.12 -2.86
C ASN A 302 19.65 2.30 -3.75
N ASP A 303 20.64 3.00 -4.29
CA ASP A 303 20.48 4.17 -5.19
C ASP A 303 20.15 3.78 -6.65
N GLY A 304 19.41 2.69 -6.84
CA GLY A 304 19.08 2.12 -8.13
C GLY A 304 20.12 1.10 -8.59
N MET A 305 19.63 -0.03 -9.09
CA MET A 305 20.47 -1.19 -9.33
C MET A 305 20.51 -1.59 -10.79
N LYS A 306 21.67 -2.10 -11.21
CA LYS A 306 21.91 -2.55 -12.59
C LYS A 306 21.26 -3.90 -12.88
N TYR A 307 20.85 -4.10 -14.13
CA TYR A 307 20.21 -5.31 -14.65
C TYR A 307 21.18 -6.51 -14.83
N GLU A 308 22.44 -6.41 -14.42
CA GLU A 308 23.43 -7.45 -14.76
C GLU A 308 23.26 -8.73 -13.91
N GLY A 309 23.05 -9.86 -14.61
CA GLY A 309 23.23 -11.22 -14.07
C GLY A 309 21.97 -11.91 -13.51
N TRP A 310 20.78 -11.32 -13.60
CA TRP A 310 19.56 -11.85 -12.96
C TRP A 310 18.97 -13.12 -13.59
N ASP A 311 19.17 -13.25 -14.90
CA ASP A 311 18.81 -14.43 -15.69
C ASP A 311 19.91 -15.50 -15.66
N SER A 312 21.00 -15.26 -14.91
CA SER A 312 22.08 -16.24 -14.77
C SER A 312 21.56 -17.52 -14.13
N PHE A 313 21.98 -18.65 -14.70
CA PHE A 313 21.86 -19.95 -14.08
C PHE A 313 22.93 -20.12 -13.01
N ILE A 314 22.48 -20.48 -11.81
CA ILE A 314 23.30 -20.68 -10.62
C ILE A 314 23.44 -22.19 -10.40
N PRO A 315 24.66 -22.74 -10.51
CA PRO A 315 24.91 -24.14 -10.20
C PRO A 315 24.54 -24.48 -8.76
N LEU A 316 23.91 -25.64 -8.56
CA LEU A 316 23.52 -26.15 -7.24
C LEU A 316 24.45 -27.26 -6.73
N ARG A 317 25.63 -27.40 -7.34
CA ARG A 317 26.60 -28.45 -6.99
C ARG A 317 27.22 -28.25 -5.61
#